data_AF-A0A839ZZM0-F1
#
_entry.id   AF-A0A839ZZM0-F1
#
_cell.length_a   1.000
_cell.length_b   1.000
_cell.length_c   1.000
_cell.angle_alpha   90.00
_cell.angle_beta   90.00
_cell.angle_gamma   90.00
#
_symmetry.space_group_name_H-M   'P 1'
#
loop_
_entity.id
_entity.type
_entity.pdbx_description
1 polymer ?
#
loop_
_entity_poly.entity_id
_entity_poly.type
_entity_poly.pdbx_seq_one_letter_code
_entity_poly.pdbx_strand_id
1 'polypeptide(L)'
;MRWSRVLAGVYAALCLGALALIPISSRGWFGVEPDPLAGVLAIVLAMPWSFALQWLPVGGPWPGMLVVLVGMAANVGVMLWLGRVSRRGL
;
A
#
# COMPACT_ATOMS: atom_id res chain seq x y z
N MET A 1 -20.48 12.36 1.62
CA MET A 1 -19.58 12.64 2.77
C MET A 1 -19.13 11.40 3.57
N ARG A 2 -19.90 10.29 3.65
CA ARG A 2 -19.46 9.02 4.29
C ARG A 2 -18.60 8.15 3.35
N TRP A 3 -18.94 8.15 2.07
CA TRP A 3 -18.33 7.30 1.05
C TRP A 3 -16.81 7.45 0.91
N SER A 4 -16.25 8.67 0.94
CA SER A 4 -14.79 8.86 0.87
C SER A 4 -14.05 8.24 2.05
N ARG A 5 -14.61 8.29 3.26
CA ARG A 5 -14.03 7.62 4.44
C ARG A 5 -14.18 6.11 4.36
N VAL A 6 -15.31 5.61 3.86
CA VAL A 6 -15.52 4.17 3.63
C VAL A 6 -14.53 3.65 2.60
N LEU A 7 -14.38 4.33 1.46
CA LEU A 7 -13.42 3.98 0.42
C LEU A 7 -11.98 4.02 0.94
N ALA A 8 -11.59 5.08 1.66
CA ALA A 8 -10.27 5.15 2.29
C ALA A 8 -10.04 4.02 3.31
N GLY A 9 -11.08 3.63 4.06
CA GLY A 9 -11.03 2.51 5.01
C GLY A 9 -10.88 1.16 4.32
N VAL A 10 -11.67 0.89 3.27
CA VAL A 10 -11.55 -0.32 2.44
C VAL A 10 -10.16 -0.40 1.81
N TYR A 11 -9.70 0.70 1.23
CA TYR A 11 -8.36 0.77 0.64
C TYR A 11 -7.27 0.53 1.69
N ALA A 12 -7.36 1.13 2.88
CA ALA A 12 -6.41 0.89 3.96
C ALA A 12 -6.43 -0.58 4.42
N ALA A 13 -7.60 -1.22 4.49
CA ALA A 13 -7.71 -2.64 4.81
C ALA A 13 -7.04 -3.53 3.73
N LEU A 14 -7.20 -3.19 2.45
CA LEU A 14 -6.51 -3.87 1.35
C LEU A 14 -4.99 -3.71 1.44
N CYS A 15 -4.50 -2.51 1.78
CA CYS A 15 -3.08 -2.27 2.02
C CYS A 15 -2.53 -3.14 3.17
N LEU A 16 -3.23 -3.20 4.30
CA LEU A 16 -2.84 -4.04 5.43
C LEU A 16 -2.86 -5.53 5.06
N GLY A 17 -3.88 -5.97 4.32
CA GLY A 17 -3.96 -7.33 3.80
C GLY A 17 -2.79 -7.68 2.88
N ALA A 18 -2.46 -6.79 1.93
CA ALA A 18 -1.32 -6.99 1.05
C ALA A 18 0.01 -7.03 1.82
N LEU A 19 0.20 -6.18 2.82
CA LEU A 19 1.40 -6.21 3.67
C LEU A 19 1.49 -7.48 4.53
N ALA A 20 0.36 -7.98 5.03
CA ALA A 20 0.30 -9.24 5.78
C ALA A 20 0.57 -10.47 4.89
N LEU A 21 0.15 -10.40 3.61
CA LEU A 21 0.42 -11.46 2.65
C LEU A 21 1.92 -11.61 2.36
N ILE A 22 2.73 -10.56 2.46
CA ILE A 22 4.18 -10.65 2.21
C ILE A 22 4.85 -11.70 3.11
N PRO A 23 4.81 -11.61 4.46
CA PRO A 23 5.39 -12.64 5.30
C PRO A 23 4.66 -13.98 5.20
N ILE A 24 3.34 -13.99 4.98
CA ILE A 24 2.58 -15.24 4.84
C ILE A 24 3.07 -16.03 3.63
N SER A 25 3.13 -15.39 2.46
CA SER A 25 3.51 -16.03 1.21
C SER A 25 5.02 -16.19 1.06
N SER A 26 5.87 -15.33 1.64
CA SER A 26 7.33 -15.52 1.54
C SER A 26 7.89 -16.55 2.52
N ARG A 27 7.23 -16.77 3.66
CA ARG A 27 7.66 -17.74 4.69
C ARG A 27 6.84 -19.04 4.67
N GLY A 28 5.93 -19.18 3.70
CA GLY A 28 5.04 -20.33 3.59
C GLY A 28 4.18 -20.58 4.83
N TRP A 29 3.76 -19.50 5.52
CA TRP A 29 2.87 -19.65 6.66
C TRP A 29 1.55 -20.29 6.22
N PHE A 30 0.97 -21.11 7.10
CA PHE A 30 -0.27 -21.84 6.84
C PHE A 30 -0.19 -22.89 5.71
N GLY A 31 1.01 -23.37 5.36
CA GLY A 31 1.19 -24.39 4.32
C GLY A 31 1.06 -23.86 2.89
N VAL A 32 1.19 -22.54 2.72
CA VAL A 32 1.23 -21.88 1.41
C VAL A 32 2.60 -22.08 0.79
N GLU A 33 2.65 -22.37 -0.51
CA GLU A 33 3.92 -22.48 -1.25
C GLU A 33 4.63 -21.11 -1.29
N PRO A 34 5.93 -21.03 -0.95
CA PRO A 34 6.65 -19.76 -0.95
C PRO A 34 6.61 -19.05 -2.31
N ASP A 35 6.02 -17.85 -2.35
CA ASP A 35 5.91 -17.06 -3.58
C ASP A 35 6.88 -15.86 -3.56
N PRO A 36 7.88 -15.81 -4.46
CA PRO A 36 8.80 -14.67 -4.56
C PRO A 36 8.12 -13.36 -4.98
N LEU A 37 6.91 -13.41 -5.55
CA LEU A 37 6.13 -12.26 -6.02
C LEU A 37 5.11 -11.76 -4.99
N ALA A 38 5.18 -12.22 -3.74
CA ALA A 38 4.27 -11.81 -2.66
C ALA A 38 4.17 -10.28 -2.46
N GLY A 39 5.21 -9.52 -2.82
CA GLY A 39 5.23 -8.07 -2.72
C GLY A 39 4.47 -7.30 -3.81
N VAL A 40 4.06 -7.96 -4.90
CA VAL A 40 3.46 -7.29 -6.06
C VAL A 40 2.19 -6.53 -5.72
N LEU A 41 1.30 -7.11 -4.90
CA LEU A 41 0.07 -6.45 -4.47
C LEU A 41 0.34 -5.15 -3.71
N ALA A 42 1.36 -5.16 -2.85
CA ALA A 42 1.74 -3.99 -2.09
C ALA A 42 2.33 -2.89 -3.01
N ILE A 43 3.14 -3.27 -3.99
CA ILE A 43 3.66 -2.36 -5.01
C ILE A 43 2.53 -1.71 -5.82
N VAL A 44 1.57 -2.51 -6.31
CA VAL A 44 0.44 -2.00 -7.11
C VAL A 44 -0.42 -1.04 -6.28
N LEU A 45 -0.71 -1.36 -5.03
CA LEU A 45 -1.46 -0.46 -4.15
C LEU A 45 -0.67 0.83 -3.83
N ALA A 46 0.65 0.76 -3.68
CA ALA A 46 1.49 1.93 -3.42
C ALA A 46 1.77 2.80 -4.65
N MET A 47 1.28 2.45 -5.84
CA MET A 47 1.40 3.29 -7.03
C MET A 47 0.73 4.66 -6.82
N PRO A 48 1.24 5.73 -7.47
CA PRO A 48 2.40 5.77 -8.39
C PRO A 48 3.75 5.84 -7.66
N TRP A 49 3.76 5.95 -6.33
CA TRP A 49 4.96 6.25 -5.55
C TRP A 49 6.04 5.17 -5.65
N SER A 50 5.65 3.93 -5.96
CA SER A 50 6.58 2.84 -6.21
C SER A 50 7.50 3.05 -7.42
N PHE A 51 7.21 4.00 -8.32
CA PHE A 51 8.19 4.42 -9.33
C PHE A 51 9.47 4.97 -8.70
N ALA A 52 9.43 5.46 -7.46
CA ALA A 52 10.63 5.90 -6.75
C ALA A 52 11.66 4.78 -6.52
N LEU A 53 11.23 3.51 -6.55
CA LEU A 53 12.11 2.36 -6.42
C LEU A 53 13.16 2.29 -7.53
N GLN A 54 12.86 2.82 -8.72
CA GLN A 54 13.81 2.81 -9.85
C GLN A 54 15.02 3.71 -9.63
N TRP A 55 14.92 4.68 -8.71
CA TRP A 55 15.98 5.65 -8.41
C TRP A 55 16.72 5.37 -7.11
N LEU A 56 16.25 4.38 -6.33
CA LEU A 56 16.87 4.02 -5.07
C LEU A 56 17.86 2.87 -5.29
N PRO A 57 19.07 2.95 -4.74
CA PRO A 57 19.95 1.79 -4.65
C PRO A 57 19.32 0.79 -3.68
N VAL A 58 18.51 -0.13 -4.23
CA VAL A 58 17.88 -1.22 -3.49
C VAL A 58 18.93 -2.29 -3.18
N GLY A 59 19.86 -1.96 -2.28
CA GLY A 59 20.85 -2.89 -1.72
C GLY A 59 20.29 -3.81 -0.62
N GLY A 60 19.00 -3.69 -0.29
CA GLY A 60 18.32 -4.49 0.73
C GLY A 60 16.80 -4.32 0.70
N PRO A 61 16.05 -5.10 1.49
CA PRO A 61 14.58 -5.11 1.46
C PRO A 61 13.93 -3.87 2.11
N TRP A 62 14.65 -3.19 3.00
CA TRP A 62 14.09 -2.09 3.81
C TRP A 62 13.74 -0.82 3.03
N PRO A 63 14.59 -0.30 2.11
CA PRO A 63 14.24 0.89 1.31
C PRO A 63 12.98 0.67 0.48
N GLY A 64 12.83 -0.53 -0.12
CA GLY A 64 11.65 -0.88 -0.91
C GLY A 64 10.38 -0.88 -0.07
N MET A 65 10.43 -1.50 1.11
CA MET A 65 9.29 -1.55 2.02
C MET A 65 8.88 -0.16 2.52
N LEU A 66 9.83 0.72 2.82
CA LEU A 66 9.53 2.09 3.25
C LEU A 66 8.83 2.90 2.15
N VAL A 67 9.30 2.82 0.90
CA VAL A 67 8.65 3.50 -0.23
C VAL A 67 7.22 3.02 -0.41
N VAL A 68 7.00 1.71 -0.35
CA VAL A 68 5.66 1.11 -0.47
C VAL A 68 4.75 1.57 0.67
N LEU A 69 5.22 1.51 1.92
CA LEU A 69 4.46 1.96 3.10
C LEU A 69 4.09 3.43 3.02
N VAL A 70 5.05 4.29 2.70
CA VAL A 70 4.82 5.74 2.57
C VAL A 70 3.88 6.02 1.40
N GLY A 71 4.02 5.32 0.28
CA GLY A 71 3.12 5.46 -0.87
C GLY A 71 1.67 5.08 -0.55
N MET A 72 1.46 3.96 0.15
CA MET A 72 0.12 3.57 0.61
C MET A 72 -0.48 4.62 1.56
N ALA A 73 0.31 5.11 2.51
CA ALA A 73 -0.12 6.13 3.46
C ALA A 73 -0.46 7.46 2.76
N ALA A 74 0.34 7.85 1.76
CA ALA A 74 0.08 9.01 0.92
C ALA A 74 -1.25 8.88 0.18
N ASN A 75 -1.53 7.72 -0.43
CA ASN A 75 -2.80 7.46 -1.13
C ASN A 75 -4.02 7.59 -0.20
N VAL A 76 -3.95 7.00 1.01
CA VAL A 76 -4.99 7.18 2.04
C VAL A 76 -5.14 8.66 2.41
N GLY A 77 -4.03 9.35 2.64
CA GLY A 77 -4.00 10.78 2.98
C GLY A 77 -4.68 11.63 1.91
N VAL A 78 -4.39 11.40 0.64
CA VAL A 78 -4.99 12.09 -0.51
C VAL A 78 -6.50 11.83 -0.57
N MET A 79 -6.95 10.57 -0.43
CA MET A 79 -8.38 10.24 -0.40
C MET A 79 -9.13 10.98 0.72
N LEU A 80 -8.54 11.01 1.92
CA LEU A 80 -9.12 11.72 3.06
C LEU A 80 -9.11 13.23 2.86
N TRP A 81 -8.05 13.78 2.26
CA TRP A 81 -7.93 15.20 1.95
C TRP A 81 -8.95 15.64 0.90
N LEU A 82 -9.07 14.94 -0.23
CA LEU A 82 -10.10 15.18 -1.24
C LEU A 82 -11.50 15.11 -0.63
N GLY A 83 -11.74 14.12 0.22
CA GLY A 83 -12.97 13.97 0.97
C GLY A 83 -13.22 15.07 2.01
N ARG A 84 -12.22 15.87 2.39
CA ARG A 84 -12.38 17.07 3.25
C ARG A 84 -12.61 18.32 2.39
N VAL A 85 -11.86 18.50 1.31
CA VAL A 85 -11.98 19.65 0.38
C VAL A 85 -13.35 19.68 -0.27
N SER A 86 -13.84 18.54 -0.78
CA SER A 86 -15.17 18.43 -1.40
C SER A 86 -16.32 18.74 -0.44
N ARG A 87 -16.08 18.77 0.88
CA ARG A 87 -17.07 19.20 1.88
C ARG A 87 -17.06 20.70 2.19
N ARG A 88 -16.01 21.42 1.81
CA ARG A 88 -15.85 22.86 2.07
C ARG A 88 -16.29 23.74 0.89
N GLY A 89 -16.40 23.17 -0.31
CA GLY A 89 -16.81 23.87 -1.53
C GLY A 89 -18.27 23.64 -1.96
N LEU A 90 -19.08 22.98 -1.12
CA LEU A 90 -20.54 22.85 -1.21
C LEU A 90 -21.14 23.50 0.04
#